data_AF-A0A2A2H1X4-F1
#
_entry.id   AF-A0A2A2H1X4-F1
#
_cell.length_a   1.000
_cell.length_b   1.000
_cell.length_c   1.000
_cell.angle_alpha   90.00
_cell.angle_beta   90.00
_cell.angle_gamma   90.00
#
_symmetry.space_group_name_H-M   'P 1'
#
loop_
_entity.id
_entity.type
_entity.pdbx_description
1 polymer ?
#
loop_
_entity_poly.entity_id
_entity_poly.type
_entity_poly.pdbx_seq_one_letter_code
_entity_poly.pdbx_strand_id
1 'polypeptide(L)' 'MVNAILAAILSLIIPGLGQIAAGEVKKGIIFFVIAVILGLLFSMISSFIGIISFLFAIYAAYDAYQIAKA' A
#
# COMPACT_ATOMS: atom_id res chain seq x y z
N MET A 1 -6.33 -10.75 -14.34
CA MET A 1 -6.50 -10.64 -12.88
C MET A 1 -5.25 -11.19 -12.24
N VAL A 2 -4.52 -10.35 -11.49
CA VAL A 2 -3.30 -10.78 -10.78
C VAL A 2 -3.70 -11.69 -9.61
N ASN A 3 -2.88 -12.69 -9.31
CA ASN A 3 -3.08 -13.55 -8.13
C ASN A 3 -3.21 -12.68 -6.86
N ALA A 4 -4.24 -12.90 -6.05
CA ALA A 4 -4.52 -12.13 -4.85
C ALA A 4 -3.34 -12.08 -3.86
N ILE A 5 -2.59 -13.18 -3.73
CA ILE A 5 -1.39 -13.22 -2.89
C ILE A 5 -0.28 -12.34 -3.48
N LEU A 6 -0.12 -12.36 -4.81
CA LEU A 6 0.87 -11.51 -5.48
C LEU A 6 0.49 -10.02 -5.34
N ALA A 7 -0.78 -9.67 -5.49
CA ALA A 7 -1.25 -8.30 -5.29
C ALA A 7 -0.97 -7.82 -3.84
N ALA A 8 -1.22 -8.67 -2.85
CA ALA A 8 -0.93 -8.36 -1.45
C ALA A 8 0.56 -8.11 -1.21
N ILE A 9 1.44 -8.98 -1.72
CA ILE A 9 2.90 -8.83 -1.58
C ILE A 9 3.37 -7.54 -2.25
N LEU A 10 2.89 -7.23 -3.44
CA LEU A 10 3.23 -5.99 -4.14
C LEU A 10 2.86 -4.75 -3.32
N SER A 11 1.65 -4.72 -2.73
CA SER A 11 1.21 -3.60 -1.89
C SER A 11 1.85 -3.56 -0.51
N LEU A 12 2.38 -4.68 -0.01
CA LEU A 12 3.15 -4.71 1.23
C LEU A 12 4.52 -4.05 1.06
N ILE A 13 5.17 -4.25 -0.09
CA ILE A 13 6.48 -3.65 -0.40
C ILE A 13 6.29 -2.18 -0.80
N ILE A 14 5.35 -1.90 -1.70
CA ILE A 14 5.03 -0.54 -2.15
C ILE A 14 3.51 -0.39 -2.13
N PRO A 15 2.95 0.27 -1.11
CA PRO A 15 1.51 0.54 -1.03
C PRO A 15 1.02 1.20 -2.32
N GLY A 16 -0.02 0.61 -2.92
CA GLY A 16 -0.61 1.08 -4.17
C GLY A 16 -0.31 0.21 -5.40
N LEU A 17 0.81 -0.54 -5.42
CA LEU A 17 1.15 -1.38 -6.58
C LEU A 17 0.18 -2.55 -6.77
N GLY A 18 -0.24 -3.22 -5.71
CA GLY A 18 -1.19 -4.32 -5.77
C GLY A 18 -2.57 -3.87 -6.24
N GLN A 19 -3.03 -2.67 -5.82
CA GLN A 19 -4.26 -2.06 -6.31
C GLN A 19 -4.18 -1.77 -7.81
N ILE A 20 -3.08 -1.20 -8.30
CA ILE A 20 -2.86 -0.94 -9.74
C ILE A 20 -2.85 -2.26 -10.51
N ALA A 21 -2.12 -3.26 -10.01
CA ALA A 21 -2.01 -4.59 -10.63
C ALA A 21 -3.35 -5.34 -10.68
N ALA A 22 -4.25 -5.06 -9.73
CA ALA A 22 -5.61 -5.59 -9.69
C ALA A 22 -6.62 -4.76 -10.54
N GLY A 23 -6.20 -3.65 -11.15
CA GLY A 23 -7.03 -2.82 -12.04
C GLY A 23 -7.62 -1.56 -11.38
N GLU A 24 -7.45 -1.39 -10.07
CA GLU A 24 -7.94 -0.26 -9.28
C GLU A 24 -6.91 0.89 -9.23
N VAL A 25 -6.62 1.48 -10.39
CA VAL A 25 -5.55 2.47 -10.56
C VAL A 25 -5.75 3.70 -9.68
N LYS A 26 -6.98 4.22 -9.59
CA LYS A 26 -7.30 5.41 -8.78
C LYS A 26 -6.97 5.19 -7.30
N LYS A 27 -7.41 4.04 -6.74
CA LYS A 27 -7.07 3.67 -5.36
C LYS A 27 -5.57 3.48 -5.20
N GLY A 28 -4.91 2.81 -6.14
CA GLY A 28 -3.48 2.57 -6.04
C GLY A 28 -2.64 3.85 -6.00
N ILE A 29 -3.00 4.86 -6.80
CA ILE A 29 -2.36 6.18 -6.74
C ILE A 29 -2.56 6.83 -5.36
N ILE A 30 -3.78 6.78 -4.81
CA ILE A 30 -4.07 7.33 -3.48
C ILE A 30 -3.19 6.66 -2.41
N PHE A 31 -3.11 5.33 -2.43
CA PHE A 31 -2.31 4.57 -1.46
C PHE A 31 -0.81 4.89 -1.58
N PHE A 32 -0.32 5.04 -2.81
CA PHE A 32 1.07 5.41 -3.06
C PHE A 32 1.38 6.82 -2.53
N VAL A 33 0.51 7.80 -2.77
CA VAL A 33 0.68 9.17 -2.26
C VAL A 33 0.69 9.20 -0.73
N ILE A 34 -0.19 8.44 -0.08
CA ILE A 34 -0.20 8.33 1.38
C ILE A 34 1.12 7.72 1.88
N ALA A 35 1.63 6.66 1.24
CA ALA A 35 2.91 6.06 1.61
C ALA A 35 4.09 7.03 1.45
N VAL A 36 4.11 7.84 0.38
CA VAL A 36 5.13 8.89 0.20
C VAL A 36 5.05 9.93 1.32
N ILE A 37 3.85 10.40 1.66
CA ILE A 37 3.66 11.35 2.76
C ILE A 37 4.14 10.76 4.08
N LEU A 38 3.76 9.51 4.40
CA LEU A 38 4.21 8.83 5.63
C LEU A 38 5.74 8.66 5.67
N GLY A 39 6.37 8.35 4.54
CA GLY A 39 7.83 8.29 4.42
C GLY A 39 8.51 9.63 4.66
N LEU A 40 7.96 10.72 4.12
CA LEU A 40 8.46 12.08 4.38
C LEU A 40 8.32 12.45 5.86
N LEU A 41 7.16 12.20 6.46
CA LEU A 41 6.92 12.46 7.89
C LEU A 41 7.85 11.61 8.79
N PHE A 42 8.11 10.36 8.43
CA PHE A 42 9.11 9.52 9.12
C PHE A 42 10.51 10.14 9.06
N SER A 43 10.92 10.64 7.89
CA SER A 43 12.25 11.25 7.72
C SER A 43 12.41 12.63 8.36
N MET A 44 11.34 13.42 8.44
CA MET A 44 11.39 14.83 8.85
C MET A 44 10.88 15.10 10.27
N ILE A 45 9.95 14.29 10.80
CA ILE A 45 9.26 14.57 12.06
C ILE A 45 9.69 13.61 13.16
N SER A 46 9.47 12.31 12.97
CA SER A 46 9.73 11.32 14.01
C SER A 46 9.79 9.90 13.48
N SER A 47 10.72 9.12 14.00
CA SER A 47 10.85 7.70 13.71
C SER A 47 9.65 6.87 14.19
N PHE A 48 8.85 7.36 15.15
CA PHE A 48 7.59 6.73 15.56
C PHE A 48 6.57 6.60 14.42
N ILE A 49 6.65 7.47 13.41
CA ILE A 49 5.78 7.39 12.23
C ILE A 49 6.06 6.13 11.41
N GLY A 50 7.22 5.49 11.58
CA GLY A 50 7.54 4.21 10.96
C GLY A 50 6.53 3.11 11.34
N ILE A 51 6.01 3.13 12.58
CA ILE A 51 4.98 2.17 13.03
C ILE A 51 3.68 2.41 12.26
N ILE A 52 3.27 3.67 12.09
CA ILE A 52 2.06 4.05 11.34
C ILE A 52 2.23 3.65 9.87
N SER A 53 3.38 3.94 9.27
CA SER A 53 3.71 3.56 7.90
C SER A 53 3.66 2.05 7.69
N PHE A 54 4.14 1.27 8.67
CA PHE A 54 4.10 -0.19 8.61
C PHE A 54 2.68 -0.74 8.72
N LEU A 55 1.87 -0.22 9.65
CA LEU A 55 0.45 -0.59 9.76
C LEU A 55 -0.33 -0.24 8.47
N PHE A 56 -0.01 0.91 7.87
CA PHE A 56 -0.59 1.30 6.59
C PHE A 56 -0.20 0.34 5.46
N ALA A 57 1.05 -0.13 5.40
CA ALA A 57 1.48 -1.11 4.40
C ALA A 57 0.75 -2.46 4.56
N ILE A 58 0.50 -2.92 5.78
CA ILE A 58 -0.32 -4.12 6.04
C ILE A 58 -1.76 -3.90 5.55
N TYR A 59 -2.35 -2.74 5.85
CA TYR A 59 -3.68 -2.39 5.36
C TYR A 59 -3.73 -2.34 3.83
N ALA A 60 -2.72 -1.76 3.18
CA ALA A 60 -2.59 -1.72 1.74
C ALA A 60 -2.52 -3.11 1.10
N ALA A 61 -1.79 -4.03 1.73
CA ALA A 61 -1.72 -5.43 1.31
C ALA A 61 -3.09 -6.13 1.42
N TYR A 62 -3.82 -5.90 2.51
CA TYR A 62 -5.16 -6.45 2.70
C TYR A 62 -6.17 -5.90 1.69
N ASP A 63 -6.20 -4.59 1.44
CA ASP A 63 -7.07 -3.99 0.43
C ASP A 63 -6.75 -4.52 -0.98
N ALA A 64 -5.47 -4.62 -1.35
CA ALA A 64 -5.04 -5.21 -2.62
C ALA A 64 -5.44 -6.68 -2.77
N TYR A 65 -5.32 -7.47 -1.70
CA TYR A 65 -5.78 -8.87 -1.68
C TYR A 65 -7.28 -8.96 -1.96
N GLN A 66 -8.08 -8.12 -1.31
CA GLN A 66 -9.54 -8.17 -1.47
C GLN A 66 -9.97 -7.73 -2.87
N ILE A 67 -9.33 -6.71 -3.45
CA ILE A 67 -9.60 -6.28 -4.82
C ILE A 67 -9.24 -7.39 -5.82
N ALA A 68 -8.11 -8.06 -5.64
CA ALA A 68 -7.66 -9.11 -6.54
C ALA A 68 -8.39 -10.45 -6.36
N LYS A 69 -9.07 -10.65 -5.22
CA LYS A 69 -9.91 -11.82 -4.94
C LYS A 69 -11.34 -11.67 -5.46
N ALA A 70 -11.85 -10.44 -5.49
CA ALA A 70 -13.18 -10.11 -6.00
C ALA A 70 -13.28 -10.35 -7.51
#